data_AF-A0A934YBT9-F1
#
_entry.id   AF-A0A934YBT9-F1
#
_cell.length_a   1.000
_cell.length_b   1.000
_cell.length_c   1.000
_cell.angle_alpha   90.00
_cell.angle_beta   90.00
_cell.angle_gamma   90.00
#
_symmetry.space_group_name_H-M   'P 1'
#
loop_
_entity.id
_entity.type
_entity.pdbx_description
1 polymer ?
#
loop_
_entity_poly.entity_id
_entity_poly.type
_entity_poly.pdbx_seq_one_letter_code
_entity_poly.pdbx_strand_id
1 'polypeptide(L)'
;MSVFGRLRGVWLVIGVAGVASACEGAAGPSVTPGSPTAPATSSAGGPPPPVSDGAAPPDPPGGPRGWVLAYEETFEAPAPLALGAWSSAPVVDTDPFADDGSYFRAKGVRPPTTQRASAAIGRDGWLTVESASRTTGAPPAALAQTAPDPGNPSNRALRIRSIAHTDATIVRPTKALPPAYRVSVRVGFPSFGDGKPGKNGYDSGNETAEPWSTSSAVDQNGFYWLTILDTPPRPHNNTWIHHHRKVVVDSDNHSPAWMQIWDGAKFVDSGEHPIMMFAVDGRTAGGNERIGKPFLSYSSGAWQPSGEIRAVDAYKASTWYTVTIARKDGHFTLSVEGDFAFGGKKKYEGTIDAAARCVFHQNRPGEPSGACTDTTSWPALGPQHPHWPADGAWDDWFMFGDPHENYYEGEVYYDDVRLEVWRD
;
A
#
# COMPACT_ATOMS: atom_id res chain seq x y z
N MET A 1 -53.01 -25.61 -25.07
CA MET A 1 -52.45 -25.58 -26.45
C MET A 1 -52.03 -24.16 -26.76
N SER A 2 -50.79 -23.99 -27.28
CA SER A 2 -50.13 -22.75 -27.73
C SER A 2 -49.75 -21.73 -26.65
N VAL A 3 -48.47 -21.60 -26.27
CA VAL A 3 -47.33 -20.95 -26.97
C VAL A 3 -47.41 -19.43 -26.90
N PHE A 4 -46.50 -18.80 -26.15
CA PHE A 4 -46.03 -17.43 -26.42
C PHE A 4 -44.52 -17.32 -26.17
N GLY A 5 -43.84 -16.87 -27.21
CA GLY A 5 -42.39 -16.78 -27.31
C GLY A 5 -41.83 -15.43 -26.90
N ARG A 6 -40.49 -15.44 -26.78
CA ARG A 6 -39.59 -14.31 -26.51
C ARG A 6 -39.59 -13.28 -27.64
N LEU A 7 -39.39 -12.01 -27.28
CA LEU A 7 -38.80 -11.00 -28.16
C LEU A 7 -37.76 -10.19 -27.39
N ARG A 8 -36.55 -10.13 -27.97
CA ARG A 8 -35.41 -9.31 -27.58
C ARG A 8 -35.56 -7.93 -28.21
N GLY A 9 -35.33 -6.87 -27.43
CA GLY A 9 -35.21 -5.50 -27.93
C GLY A 9 -33.77 -5.17 -28.31
N VAL A 10 -33.57 -4.78 -29.56
CA VAL A 10 -32.37 -4.12 -30.10
C VAL A 10 -32.67 -2.62 -30.15
N TRP A 11 -31.77 -1.78 -29.65
CA TRP A 11 -31.81 -0.34 -29.91
C TRP A 11 -30.65 0.06 -30.83
N LEU A 12 -31.04 0.78 -31.87
CA LEU A 12 -30.28 1.34 -32.98
C LEU A 12 -30.32 2.87 -32.82
N VAL A 13 -29.18 3.56 -32.82
CA VAL A 13 -29.07 4.99 -33.21
C VAL A 13 -27.66 5.19 -33.80
N ILE A 14 -27.54 5.15 -35.13
CA ILE A 14 -27.35 6.28 -36.07
C ILE A 14 -26.03 7.03 -35.85
N GLY A 15 -25.10 6.77 -36.77
CA GLY A 15 -23.90 7.59 -36.99
C GLY A 15 -24.17 8.76 -37.94
N VAL A 16 -23.34 9.79 -37.82
CA VAL A 16 -23.15 10.82 -38.84
C VAL A 16 -21.65 10.91 -39.12
N ALA A 17 -21.31 10.82 -40.40
CA ALA A 17 -19.95 10.90 -40.93
C ALA A 17 -19.87 12.02 -41.99
N GLY A 18 -18.66 12.56 -42.17
CA GLY A 18 -18.24 13.46 -43.26
C GLY A 18 -18.24 14.94 -42.86
N VAL A 19 -17.24 15.77 -43.18
CA VAL A 19 -16.44 15.84 -44.42
C VAL A 19 -15.05 16.44 -44.14
N ALA A 20 -14.10 16.11 -45.01
CA ALA A 20 -12.67 16.39 -44.96
C ALA A 20 -12.22 17.65 -45.73
N SER A 21 -11.08 18.21 -45.29
CA SER A 21 -9.87 18.60 -46.06
C SER A 21 -9.76 19.88 -46.92
N ALA A 22 -8.49 20.38 -46.94
CA ALA A 22 -7.76 21.25 -47.88
C ALA A 22 -7.73 22.77 -47.58
N CYS A 23 -6.65 23.56 -47.78
CA CYS A 23 -5.23 23.39 -48.13
C CYS A 23 -4.51 24.76 -47.96
N GLU A 24 -3.18 24.74 -47.75
CA GLU A 24 -2.14 25.77 -48.07
C GLU A 24 -2.25 27.18 -47.44
N GLY A 25 -1.19 27.89 -47.00
CA GLY A 25 0.26 27.77 -47.15
C GLY A 25 0.83 29.20 -47.31
N ALA A 26 1.66 29.68 -46.38
CA ALA A 26 2.55 30.84 -46.59
C ALA A 26 3.71 30.83 -45.59
N ALA A 27 4.88 31.27 -46.06
CA ALA A 27 6.21 30.87 -45.62
C ALA A 27 6.97 31.87 -44.73
N GLY A 28 7.83 31.31 -43.86
CA GLY A 28 9.17 31.80 -43.46
C GLY A 28 9.28 32.73 -42.24
N PRO A 29 10.49 32.91 -41.64
CA PRO A 29 11.75 32.19 -41.82
C PRO A 29 12.28 31.50 -40.55
N SER A 30 13.27 30.63 -40.79
CA SER A 30 14.08 29.87 -39.84
C SER A 30 14.88 30.72 -38.86
N VAL A 31 14.83 30.37 -37.57
CA VAL A 31 15.83 30.75 -36.57
C VAL A 31 16.38 29.48 -35.94
N THR A 32 17.67 29.25 -36.15
CA THR A 32 18.48 28.18 -35.56
C THR A 32 18.70 28.42 -34.06
N PRO A 33 18.39 27.48 -33.16
CA PRO A 33 18.90 27.52 -31.79
C PRO A 33 20.29 26.88 -31.76
N GLY A 34 21.26 27.65 -31.28
CA GLY A 34 22.63 27.20 -31.05
C GLY A 34 22.71 26.10 -29.97
N SER A 35 23.67 25.21 -30.16
CA SER A 35 24.07 24.17 -29.23
C SER A 35 24.44 24.76 -27.86
N PRO A 36 23.87 24.27 -26.74
CA PRO A 36 24.39 24.59 -25.43
C PRO A 36 25.68 23.81 -25.19
N THR A 37 26.73 24.58 -24.91
CA THR A 37 28.06 24.15 -24.51
C THR A 37 27.97 23.48 -23.14
N ALA A 38 28.60 22.31 -23.01
CA ALA A 38 28.74 21.59 -21.74
C ALA A 38 29.51 22.44 -20.71
N PRO A 39 29.03 22.54 -19.45
CA PRO A 39 29.86 23.07 -18.38
C PRO A 39 30.80 21.99 -17.85
N ALA A 40 31.99 22.45 -17.51
CA ALA A 40 33.16 21.71 -17.10
C ALA A 40 32.94 20.87 -15.83
N THR A 41 33.56 19.69 -15.86
CA THR A 41 33.85 18.82 -14.73
C THR A 41 34.69 19.56 -13.68
N SER A 42 34.16 19.66 -12.45
CA SER A 42 34.97 19.84 -11.24
C SER A 42 34.86 18.59 -10.37
N SER A 43 36.01 18.21 -9.84
CA SER A 43 36.34 16.94 -9.22
C SER A 43 35.96 16.83 -7.74
N ALA A 44 35.75 15.58 -7.33
CA ALA A 44 36.15 15.00 -6.04
C ALA A 44 35.26 15.26 -4.81
N GLY A 45 34.23 14.42 -4.67
CA GLY A 45 33.79 13.85 -3.41
C GLY A 45 33.65 12.34 -3.61
N GLY A 46 34.63 11.56 -3.16
CA GLY A 46 34.62 10.10 -3.32
C GLY A 46 33.42 9.46 -2.61
N PRO A 47 32.94 8.29 -3.09
CA PRO A 47 31.88 7.56 -2.40
C PRO A 47 32.32 7.25 -0.96
N PRO A 48 31.41 7.35 0.04
CA PRO A 48 31.70 6.87 1.37
C PRO A 48 32.11 5.39 1.31
N PRO A 49 33.01 4.93 2.19
CA PRO A 49 33.39 3.52 2.22
C PRO A 49 32.14 2.65 2.40
N PRO A 50 32.10 1.44 1.80
CA PRO A 50 31.02 0.51 2.05
C PRO A 50 30.92 0.28 3.55
N VAL A 51 29.77 0.62 4.12
CA VAL A 51 29.43 0.20 5.48
C VAL A 51 29.38 -1.30 5.41
N SER A 52 30.34 -1.96 6.07
CA SER A 52 30.36 -3.42 6.17
C SER A 52 29.00 -3.87 6.69
N ASP A 53 28.32 -4.72 5.94
CA ASP A 53 27.19 -5.49 6.44
C ASP A 53 27.65 -6.15 7.73
N GLY A 54 27.17 -5.63 8.86
CA GLY A 54 27.35 -6.26 10.15
C GLY A 54 26.63 -7.60 10.07
N ALA A 55 27.38 -8.63 9.68
CA ALA A 55 26.92 -10.00 9.70
C ALA A 55 26.38 -10.26 11.10
N ALA A 56 25.16 -10.80 11.16
CA ALA A 56 24.59 -11.27 12.41
C ALA A 56 25.60 -12.20 13.10
N PRO A 57 25.80 -12.08 14.44
CA PRO A 57 26.68 -12.99 15.15
C PRO A 57 26.27 -14.44 14.88
N PRO A 58 27.22 -15.36 14.68
CA PRO A 58 26.91 -16.76 14.43
C PRO A 58 26.08 -17.33 15.58
N ASP A 59 24.96 -17.97 15.24
CA ASP A 59 24.08 -18.58 16.22
C ASP A 59 24.84 -19.63 17.06
N PRO A 60 24.61 -19.68 18.39
CA PRO A 60 25.14 -20.75 19.22
C PRO A 60 24.58 -22.09 18.75
N PRO A 61 25.41 -23.13 18.57
CA PRO A 61 24.94 -24.44 18.12
C PRO A 61 24.04 -25.08 19.18
N GLY A 62 22.78 -25.42 18.82
CA GLY A 62 21.90 -26.28 19.62
C GLY A 62 20.50 -25.74 19.97
N GLY A 63 20.02 -24.66 19.36
CA GLY A 63 18.63 -24.20 19.53
C GLY A 63 17.60 -25.08 18.80
N PRO A 64 16.32 -25.12 19.23
CA PRO A 64 15.27 -25.79 18.49
C PRO A 64 15.02 -25.09 17.14
N ARG A 65 14.88 -25.88 16.08
CA ARG A 65 14.46 -25.42 14.75
C ARG A 65 13.08 -24.76 14.83
N GLY A 66 12.94 -23.56 14.28
CA GLY A 66 11.65 -22.87 14.26
C GLY A 66 11.75 -21.36 14.16
N TRP A 67 10.61 -20.70 14.40
CA TRP A 67 10.51 -19.25 14.47
C TRP A 67 11.10 -18.75 15.78
N VAL A 68 11.96 -17.74 15.68
CA VAL A 68 12.63 -17.10 16.81
C VAL A 68 12.37 -15.60 16.73
N LEU A 69 11.96 -15.00 17.85
CA LEU A 69 11.77 -13.57 17.96
C LEU A 69 13.11 -12.84 17.72
N ALA A 70 13.16 -12.03 16.67
CA ALA A 70 14.30 -11.16 16.38
C ALA A 70 14.11 -9.77 16.98
N TYR A 71 12.91 -9.19 16.82
CA TYR A 71 12.59 -7.86 17.35
C TYR A 71 11.15 -7.78 17.84
N GLU A 72 10.92 -6.92 18.83
CA GLU A 72 9.63 -6.59 19.39
C GLU A 72 9.58 -5.08 19.71
N GLU A 73 8.42 -4.46 19.49
CA GLU A 73 8.07 -3.11 19.94
C GLU A 73 6.65 -3.13 20.53
N THR A 74 6.53 -2.74 21.80
CA THR A 74 5.27 -2.73 22.56
C THR A 74 4.79 -1.31 22.89
N PHE A 75 5.54 -0.28 22.50
CA PHE A 75 5.24 1.14 22.76
C PHE A 75 5.10 1.53 24.23
N GLU A 76 5.51 0.66 25.16
CA GLU A 76 5.47 0.86 26.61
C GLU A 76 6.64 1.70 27.14
N ALA A 77 7.55 2.12 26.26
CA ALA A 77 8.66 2.97 26.65
C ALA A 77 8.12 4.26 27.33
N PRO A 78 8.68 4.67 28.48
CA PRO A 78 8.16 5.83 29.21
C PRO A 78 8.41 7.14 28.46
N ALA A 79 9.47 7.19 27.65
CA ALA A 79 9.76 8.33 26.79
C ALA A 79 8.72 8.43 25.67
N PRO A 80 8.11 9.60 25.46
CA PRO A 80 7.22 9.81 24.33
C PRO A 80 7.93 9.54 23.00
N LEU A 81 7.18 9.04 22.01
CA LEU A 81 7.63 9.02 20.62
C LEU A 81 8.06 10.43 20.20
N ALA A 82 9.34 10.59 19.89
CA ALA A 82 9.92 11.87 19.49
C ALA A 82 10.15 11.89 17.98
N LEU A 83 9.09 12.21 17.22
CA LEU A 83 9.24 12.53 15.79
C LEU A 83 10.10 13.79 15.64
N GLY A 84 11.01 13.78 14.65
CA GLY A 84 11.80 14.95 14.29
C GLY A 84 10.91 16.14 13.90
N ALA A 85 11.47 17.35 13.90
CA ALA A 85 10.75 18.53 13.41
C ALA A 85 10.34 18.34 11.94
N TRP A 86 9.26 19.01 11.53
CA TRP A 86 8.89 19.08 10.13
C TRP A 86 10.05 19.61 9.30
N SER A 87 10.34 18.89 8.23
CA SER A 87 11.31 19.30 7.22
C SER A 87 10.66 19.20 5.85
N SER A 88 10.90 20.19 5.01
CA SER A 88 10.51 20.10 3.60
C SER A 88 11.30 18.96 2.98
N ALA A 89 10.62 17.92 2.54
CA ALA A 89 11.24 16.87 1.77
C ALA A 89 11.26 17.29 0.29
N PRO A 90 12.39 17.14 -0.43
CA PRO A 90 12.35 17.28 -1.88
C PRO A 90 11.40 16.23 -2.44
N VAL A 91 10.64 16.58 -3.49
CA VAL A 91 9.90 15.56 -4.22
C VAL A 91 10.92 14.71 -4.97
N VAL A 92 10.97 13.43 -4.64
CA VAL A 92 11.93 12.50 -5.25
C VAL A 92 11.18 11.63 -6.25
N ASP A 93 11.58 11.71 -7.51
CA ASP A 93 11.18 10.77 -8.56
C ASP A 93 11.93 9.45 -8.33
N THR A 94 11.30 8.52 -7.61
CA THR A 94 11.85 7.19 -7.35
C THR A 94 11.45 6.16 -8.41
N ASP A 95 10.32 6.40 -9.09
CA ASP A 95 9.72 5.53 -10.09
C ASP A 95 8.57 6.29 -10.82
N PRO A 96 8.03 5.75 -11.93
CA PRO A 96 7.01 6.43 -12.71
C PRO A 96 5.75 6.86 -11.97
N PHE A 97 5.37 6.18 -10.88
CA PHE A 97 4.16 6.44 -10.10
C PHE A 97 4.44 7.15 -8.77
N ALA A 98 5.69 7.54 -8.49
CA ALA A 98 6.03 8.41 -7.36
C ALA A 98 5.32 9.78 -7.47
N ASP A 99 5.36 10.59 -6.42
CA ASP A 99 4.54 11.82 -6.34
C ASP A 99 4.79 12.83 -7.49
N ASP A 100 6.04 12.93 -7.96
CA ASP A 100 6.43 13.66 -9.19
C ASP A 100 6.84 12.71 -10.33
N GLY A 101 6.41 11.44 -10.29
CA GLY A 101 6.80 10.42 -11.26
C GLY A 101 6.40 10.76 -12.70
N SER A 102 7.06 10.12 -13.66
CA SER A 102 6.83 10.38 -15.10
C SER A 102 5.36 10.23 -15.53
N TYR A 103 4.60 9.34 -14.89
CA TYR A 103 3.16 9.17 -15.11
C TYR A 103 2.38 10.47 -14.85
N PHE A 104 2.67 11.12 -13.73
CA PHE A 104 1.96 12.32 -13.28
C PHE A 104 2.44 13.57 -14.00
N ARG A 105 3.74 13.70 -14.27
CA ARG A 105 4.28 14.80 -15.08
C ARG A 105 3.68 14.83 -16.48
N ALA A 106 3.51 13.68 -17.13
CA ALA A 106 2.86 13.58 -18.44
C ALA A 106 1.40 14.09 -18.43
N LYS A 107 0.75 14.07 -17.26
CA LYS A 107 -0.61 14.57 -17.03
C LYS A 107 -0.65 16.03 -16.54
N GLY A 108 0.52 16.68 -16.44
CA GLY A 108 0.62 18.06 -15.94
C GLY A 108 0.35 18.19 -14.44
N VAL A 109 0.36 17.10 -13.69
CA VAL A 109 0.25 17.13 -12.22
C VAL A 109 1.52 17.76 -11.65
N ARG A 110 1.33 18.68 -10.71
CA ARG A 110 2.42 19.26 -9.90
C ARG A 110 2.20 18.82 -8.46
N PRO A 111 3.07 17.98 -7.90
CA PRO A 111 2.91 17.58 -6.51
C PRO A 111 3.02 18.80 -5.60
N PRO A 112 2.22 18.85 -4.53
CA PRO A 112 2.27 19.92 -3.55
C PRO A 112 3.58 19.82 -2.75
N THR A 113 3.90 20.89 -2.02
CA THR A 113 4.96 20.78 -1.01
C THR A 113 4.44 19.94 0.15
N THR A 114 5.17 18.87 0.47
CA THR A 114 4.88 17.99 1.60
C THR A 114 5.98 18.12 2.65
N GLN A 115 5.58 18.31 3.90
CA GLN A 115 6.48 18.26 5.05
C GLN A 115 6.60 16.82 5.53
N ARG A 116 7.80 16.40 5.92
CA ARG A 116 8.05 15.07 6.49
C ARG A 116 8.75 15.15 7.83
N ALA A 117 8.40 14.20 8.70
CA ALA A 117 9.00 13.99 9.99
C ALA A 117 9.18 12.48 10.20
N SER A 118 10.31 12.08 10.77
CA SER A 118 10.62 10.67 10.98
C SER A 118 11.29 10.45 12.33
N ALA A 119 11.17 9.23 12.84
CA ALA A 119 11.93 8.75 13.99
C ALA A 119 12.23 7.26 13.84
N ALA A 120 13.46 6.88 14.20
CA ALA A 120 13.78 5.48 14.45
C ALA A 120 13.23 5.08 15.82
N ILE A 121 12.55 3.94 15.90
CA ILE A 121 11.91 3.43 17.13
C ILE A 121 12.25 1.95 17.33
N GLY A 122 11.91 1.42 18.50
CA GLY A 122 12.25 0.07 18.89
C GLY A 122 13.73 -0.11 19.23
N ARG A 123 14.03 -1.29 19.78
CA ARG A 123 15.41 -1.69 20.08
C ARG A 123 16.28 -1.57 18.82
N ASP A 124 17.42 -0.91 18.93
CA ASP A 124 18.37 -0.69 17.83
C ASP A 124 17.80 0.13 16.64
N GLY A 125 16.67 0.82 16.82
CA GLY A 125 16.04 1.59 15.75
C GLY A 125 15.55 0.71 14.59
N TRP A 126 15.14 -0.52 14.87
CA TRP A 126 14.77 -1.50 13.84
C TRP A 126 13.52 -1.12 13.05
N LEU A 127 12.70 -0.21 13.60
CA LEU A 127 11.55 0.40 12.96
C LEU A 127 11.80 1.88 12.67
N THR A 128 11.11 2.40 11.66
CA THR A 128 11.00 3.82 11.37
C THR A 128 9.53 4.21 11.31
N VAL A 129 9.13 5.22 12.10
CA VAL A 129 7.86 5.93 11.91
C VAL A 129 8.13 7.11 10.98
N GLU A 130 7.32 7.26 9.94
CA GLU A 130 7.43 8.37 8.99
C GLU A 130 6.04 8.97 8.76
N SER A 131 5.94 10.28 9.02
CA SER A 131 4.74 11.08 8.79
C SER A 131 4.98 12.08 7.66
N ALA A 132 3.94 12.30 6.87
CA ALA A 132 3.87 13.33 5.85
C ALA A 132 2.62 14.20 6.08
N SER A 133 2.73 15.49 5.79
CA SER A 133 1.59 16.40 5.83
C SER A 133 1.74 17.53 4.83
N ARG A 134 0.62 17.90 4.20
CA ARG A 134 0.49 19.14 3.39
C ARG A 134 -0.02 20.32 4.23
N THR A 135 -0.51 20.06 5.46
CA THR A 135 -1.03 21.11 6.33
C THR A 135 0.08 21.71 7.18
N THR A 136 0.15 23.04 7.22
CA THR A 136 1.08 23.77 8.08
C THR A 136 0.34 24.15 9.36
N GLY A 137 0.54 23.40 10.44
CA GLY A 137 -0.03 23.79 11.74
C GLY A 137 -0.03 22.73 12.82
N ALA A 138 -0.23 21.46 12.46
CA ALA A 138 -0.14 20.36 13.41
C ALA A 138 1.33 19.99 13.65
N PRO A 139 1.79 19.80 14.90
CA PRO A 139 3.12 19.22 15.14
C PRO A 139 3.15 17.75 14.69
N PRO A 140 4.30 17.17 14.34
CA PRO A 140 4.40 15.75 13.95
C PRO A 140 3.78 14.79 14.97
N ALA A 141 3.92 15.09 16.26
CA ALA A 141 3.34 14.31 17.35
C ALA A 141 1.80 14.26 17.34
N ALA A 142 1.12 15.14 16.60
CA ALA A 142 -0.33 15.07 16.43
C ALA A 142 -0.76 13.94 15.48
N LEU A 143 0.14 13.52 14.56
CA LEU A 143 -0.11 12.46 13.60
C LEU A 143 0.36 11.09 14.11
N ALA A 144 1.46 11.04 14.86
CA ALA A 144 1.91 9.82 15.51
C ALA A 144 2.44 10.07 16.92
N GLN A 145 1.89 9.34 17.89
CA GLN A 145 2.36 9.36 19.27
C GLN A 145 1.99 8.08 20.03
N THR A 146 2.76 7.76 21.06
CA THR A 146 2.36 6.78 22.08
C THR A 146 1.25 7.35 22.96
N ALA A 147 0.08 6.72 22.98
CA ALA A 147 -1.09 7.13 23.77
C ALA A 147 -1.56 5.97 24.67
N PRO A 148 -2.39 6.21 25.70
CA PRO A 148 -3.02 5.13 26.46
C PRO A 148 -3.77 4.17 25.52
N ASP A 149 -3.63 2.87 25.76
CA ASP A 149 -4.40 1.84 25.04
C ASP A 149 -5.91 2.01 25.36
N PRO A 150 -6.78 2.19 24.34
CA PRO A 150 -8.22 2.35 24.56
C PRO A 150 -8.88 1.15 25.25
N GLY A 151 -8.36 -0.06 25.06
CA GLY A 151 -8.84 -1.29 25.70
C GLY A 151 -8.29 -1.52 27.10
N ASN A 152 -7.16 -0.91 27.45
CA ASN A 152 -6.56 -0.98 28.78
C ASN A 152 -5.67 0.25 29.07
N PRO A 153 -6.20 1.31 29.72
CA PRO A 153 -5.46 2.55 29.94
C PRO A 153 -4.19 2.44 30.81
N SER A 154 -3.92 1.28 31.43
CA SER A 154 -2.63 1.03 32.11
C SER A 154 -1.48 0.79 31.13
N ASN A 155 -1.80 0.47 29.88
CA ASN A 155 -0.87 0.18 28.81
C ASN A 155 -0.82 1.36 27.83
N ARG A 156 0.15 1.33 26.93
CA ARG A 156 0.33 2.30 25.87
C ARG A 156 0.38 1.62 24.51
N ALA A 157 -0.10 2.32 23.50
CA ALA A 157 -0.06 1.88 22.12
C ALA A 157 0.37 3.05 21.22
N LEU A 158 0.88 2.74 20.02
CA LEU A 158 1.06 3.76 18.99
C LEU A 158 -0.29 4.15 18.44
N ARG A 159 -0.64 5.42 18.56
CA ARG A 159 -1.75 6.02 17.82
C ARG A 159 -1.24 6.68 16.57
N ILE A 160 -1.78 6.29 15.42
CA ILE A 160 -1.63 6.97 14.15
C ILE A 160 -2.92 7.70 13.83
N ARG A 161 -2.79 8.96 13.38
CA ARG A 161 -3.90 9.83 13.02
C ARG A 161 -3.57 10.59 11.74
N SER A 162 -4.51 10.59 10.81
CA SER A 162 -4.57 11.51 9.67
C SER A 162 -5.63 12.56 10.01
N ILE A 163 -5.19 13.78 10.31
CA ILE A 163 -6.08 14.86 10.76
C ILE A 163 -6.87 15.41 9.58
N ALA A 164 -6.24 15.46 8.41
CA ALA A 164 -6.86 15.69 7.13
C ALA A 164 -6.47 14.58 6.14
N HIS A 165 -7.22 14.45 5.05
CA HIS A 165 -6.94 13.56 3.91
C HIS A 165 -5.58 13.76 3.22
N THR A 166 -4.87 14.80 3.65
CA THR A 166 -3.55 15.21 3.15
C THR A 166 -2.40 14.84 4.09
N ASP A 167 -2.72 14.17 5.19
CA ASP A 167 -1.77 13.61 6.14
C ASP A 167 -1.62 12.13 5.87
N ALA A 168 -0.45 11.59 6.17
CA ALA A 168 -0.20 10.15 6.11
C ALA A 168 0.88 9.80 7.13
N THR A 169 0.78 8.62 7.73
CA THR A 169 1.79 8.09 8.65
C THR A 169 1.87 6.59 8.56
N ILE A 170 3.08 6.09 8.35
CA ILE A 170 3.37 4.65 8.34
C ILE A 170 4.43 4.30 9.37
N VAL A 171 4.47 3.02 9.71
CA VAL A 171 5.62 2.38 10.34
C VAL A 171 6.15 1.29 9.42
N ARG A 172 7.47 1.21 9.31
CA ARG A 172 8.18 0.24 8.46
C ARG A 172 9.46 -0.26 9.12
N PRO A 173 10.06 -1.37 8.67
CA PRO A 173 11.38 -1.74 9.14
C PRO A 173 12.45 -0.81 8.56
N THR A 174 13.55 -0.66 9.28
CA THR A 174 14.73 0.12 8.86
C THR A 174 15.59 -0.65 7.85
N LYS A 175 15.45 -1.98 7.80
CA LYS A 175 16.14 -2.87 6.85
C LYS A 175 15.14 -3.77 6.15
N ALA A 176 15.48 -4.22 4.94
CA ALA A 176 14.73 -5.26 4.23
C ALA A 176 14.56 -6.50 5.12
N LEU A 177 13.43 -7.19 4.97
CA LEU A 177 13.14 -8.41 5.72
C LEU A 177 14.10 -9.53 5.30
N PRO A 178 14.46 -10.47 6.19
CA PRO A 178 15.27 -11.63 5.82
C PRO A 178 14.50 -12.59 4.89
N PRO A 179 15.12 -13.59 4.25
CA PRO A 179 14.43 -14.51 3.32
C PRO A 179 13.21 -15.23 3.90
N ALA A 180 13.30 -15.63 5.18
CA ALA A 180 12.19 -16.21 5.93
C ALA A 180 11.86 -15.32 7.14
N TYR A 181 10.64 -14.82 7.18
CA TYR A 181 10.17 -13.90 8.22
C TYR A 181 8.72 -14.19 8.58
N ARG A 182 8.35 -13.73 9.77
CA ARG A 182 6.97 -13.57 10.19
C ARG A 182 6.84 -12.27 10.94
N VAL A 183 6.02 -11.38 10.40
CA VAL A 183 5.68 -10.10 11.01
C VAL A 183 4.29 -10.21 11.60
N SER A 184 4.15 -9.85 12.88
CA SER A 184 2.84 -9.76 13.53
C SER A 184 2.65 -8.38 14.15
N VAL A 185 1.42 -7.88 14.15
CA VAL A 185 1.05 -6.60 14.76
C VAL A 185 -0.34 -6.72 15.39
N ARG A 186 -0.52 -6.08 16.55
CA ARG A 186 -1.84 -5.86 17.14
C ARG A 186 -2.36 -4.51 16.63
N VAL A 187 -3.58 -4.49 16.12
CA VAL A 187 -4.16 -3.32 15.45
C VAL A 187 -5.64 -3.24 15.80
N GLY A 188 -6.13 -2.04 16.09
CA GLY A 188 -7.48 -1.91 16.60
C GLY A 188 -7.89 -0.46 16.86
N PHE A 189 -9.13 -0.34 17.34
CA PHE A 189 -9.77 0.94 17.56
C PHE A 189 -9.76 1.89 16.35
N PRO A 190 -10.00 1.40 15.11
CA PRO A 190 -10.00 2.27 13.95
C PRO A 190 -11.21 3.21 13.95
N SER A 191 -10.96 4.43 13.52
CA SER A 191 -11.94 5.48 13.25
C SER A 191 -11.69 6.09 11.85
N PHE A 192 -11.31 5.25 10.89
CA PHE A 192 -11.18 5.59 9.47
C PHE A 192 -12.46 5.16 8.74
N GLY A 193 -13.42 6.07 8.62
CA GLY A 193 -14.68 5.85 7.88
C GLY A 193 -15.64 4.80 8.45
N ASP A 194 -16.83 4.77 7.85
CA ASP A 194 -17.92 3.85 8.21
C ASP A 194 -18.47 3.06 7.02
N GLY A 195 -18.05 3.39 5.79
CA GLY A 195 -18.46 2.71 4.57
C GLY A 195 -19.90 3.03 4.14
N LYS A 196 -20.50 4.06 4.72
CA LYS A 196 -21.89 4.45 4.47
C LYS A 196 -21.98 5.67 3.56
N PRO A 197 -23.13 5.89 2.89
CA PRO A 197 -23.36 7.11 2.14
C PRO A 197 -23.22 8.35 3.03
N GLY A 198 -22.54 9.37 2.52
CA GLY A 198 -22.32 10.62 3.24
C GLY A 198 -20.85 10.93 3.32
N LYS A 199 -20.38 11.28 4.52
CA LYS A 199 -19.02 11.75 4.72
C LYS A 199 -17.99 10.66 4.95
N ASN A 200 -18.37 9.39 5.16
CA ASN A 200 -17.43 8.28 5.37
C ASN A 200 -16.27 8.60 6.33
N GLY A 201 -16.58 9.23 7.48
CA GLY A 201 -15.59 9.61 8.50
C GLY A 201 -14.86 10.94 8.31
N TYR A 202 -15.01 11.62 7.18
CA TYR A 202 -14.39 12.93 6.93
C TYR A 202 -15.12 14.08 7.64
N ASP A 203 -14.37 15.08 8.09
CA ASP A 203 -14.90 16.26 8.77
C ASP A 203 -15.73 17.14 7.83
N SER A 204 -15.23 17.43 6.62
CA SER A 204 -15.89 18.38 5.71
C SER A 204 -16.79 17.69 4.68
N GLY A 205 -16.35 16.55 4.12
CA GLY A 205 -17.07 15.79 3.11
C GLY A 205 -16.99 16.41 1.71
N ASN A 206 -15.97 17.22 1.42
CA ASN A 206 -15.68 17.78 0.10
C ASN A 206 -14.26 17.47 -0.41
N GLU A 207 -13.55 16.60 0.30
CA GLU A 207 -12.17 16.21 0.05
C GLU A 207 -12.06 15.51 -1.31
N THR A 208 -10.99 15.82 -2.05
CA THR A 208 -10.68 15.15 -3.32
C THR A 208 -9.35 14.41 -3.24
N ALA A 209 -9.08 13.56 -4.23
CA ALA A 209 -7.85 12.80 -4.32
C ALA A 209 -6.70 13.61 -4.96
N GLU A 210 -6.73 14.94 -4.82
CA GLU A 210 -5.88 15.86 -5.55
C GLU A 210 -4.42 15.85 -5.05
N PRO A 211 -3.46 16.28 -5.90
CA PRO A 211 -3.60 16.58 -7.33
C PRO A 211 -3.46 15.35 -8.24
N TRP A 212 -3.20 14.17 -7.68
CA TRP A 212 -2.93 12.95 -8.45
C TRP A 212 -4.18 12.34 -9.11
N SER A 213 -5.36 12.66 -8.59
CA SER A 213 -6.64 12.22 -9.13
C SER A 213 -7.71 13.31 -8.92
N THR A 214 -8.73 13.31 -9.78
CA THR A 214 -9.90 14.19 -9.64
C THR A 214 -11.08 13.46 -8.98
N SER A 215 -10.86 12.26 -8.45
CA SER A 215 -11.90 11.50 -7.73
C SER A 215 -12.23 12.16 -6.38
N SER A 216 -13.45 11.93 -5.90
CA SER A 216 -13.81 12.12 -4.50
C SER A 216 -12.88 11.29 -3.62
N ALA A 217 -12.29 11.90 -2.59
CA ALA A 217 -11.63 11.14 -1.53
C ALA A 217 -12.69 10.54 -0.60
N VAL A 218 -13.77 11.28 -0.35
CA VAL A 218 -14.87 10.95 0.58
C VAL A 218 -15.52 9.59 0.30
N ASP A 219 -15.50 9.12 -0.94
CA ASP A 219 -16.13 7.84 -1.30
C ASP A 219 -15.40 6.64 -0.68
N GLN A 220 -14.16 6.82 -0.20
CA GLN A 220 -13.30 5.75 0.32
C GLN A 220 -12.48 6.21 1.52
N ASN A 221 -12.38 5.42 2.58
CA ASN A 221 -11.60 5.77 3.77
C ASN A 221 -11.08 4.51 4.45
N GLY A 222 -9.85 4.49 4.93
CA GLY A 222 -9.22 3.22 5.24
C GLY A 222 -7.90 3.32 5.98
N PHE A 223 -7.25 2.18 6.10
CA PHE A 223 -5.92 2.03 6.67
C PHE A 223 -5.36 0.64 6.35
N TYR A 224 -4.05 0.50 6.49
CA TYR A 224 -3.35 -0.77 6.29
C TYR A 224 -3.05 -1.41 7.64
N TRP A 225 -3.62 -2.59 7.86
CA TRP A 225 -3.35 -3.39 9.06
C TRP A 225 -1.91 -3.90 9.03
N LEU A 226 -1.52 -4.51 7.91
CA LEU A 226 -0.17 -4.97 7.61
C LEU A 226 -0.07 -5.32 6.12
N THR A 227 1.01 -4.92 5.46
CA THR A 227 1.25 -5.25 4.04
C THR A 227 2.73 -5.49 3.79
N ILE A 228 3.05 -6.24 2.73
CA ILE A 228 4.41 -6.42 2.22
C ILE A 228 4.54 -5.73 0.86
N LEU A 229 5.59 -4.93 0.70
CA LEU A 229 5.94 -4.22 -0.52
C LEU A 229 7.28 -4.68 -1.08
N ASP A 230 7.50 -4.36 -2.35
CA ASP A 230 8.70 -4.66 -3.14
C ASP A 230 9.79 -3.58 -3.05
N THR A 231 9.53 -2.51 -2.30
CA THR A 231 10.36 -1.32 -2.18
C THR A 231 10.18 -0.71 -0.79
N PRO A 232 11.15 0.04 -0.24
CA PRO A 232 11.01 0.68 1.06
C PRO A 232 9.79 1.62 1.08
N PRO A 233 8.75 1.35 1.91
CA PRO A 233 7.53 2.13 1.89
C PRO A 233 7.76 3.54 2.46
N ARG A 234 7.01 4.51 1.98
CA ARG A 234 6.92 5.86 2.55
C ARG A 234 5.51 6.39 2.32
N PRO A 235 5.04 7.39 3.10
CA PRO A 235 3.84 8.12 2.73
C PRO A 235 3.96 8.65 1.30
N HIS A 236 2.95 8.39 0.46
CA HIS A 236 2.95 8.65 -0.98
C HIS A 236 1.51 8.82 -1.48
N ASN A 237 1.36 9.31 -2.72
CA ASN A 237 0.08 9.26 -3.41
C ASN A 237 -0.45 7.80 -3.51
N ASN A 238 -1.78 7.66 -3.58
CA ASN A 238 -2.43 6.35 -3.61
C ASN A 238 -1.93 5.42 -4.74
N THR A 239 -1.74 5.95 -5.95
CA THR A 239 -1.33 5.16 -7.12
C THR A 239 -0.01 4.44 -6.88
N TRP A 240 0.96 5.07 -6.22
CA TRP A 240 2.26 4.48 -5.94
C TRP A 240 2.14 3.15 -5.17
N ILE A 241 1.41 3.14 -4.06
CA ILE A 241 1.24 1.94 -3.21
C ILE A 241 0.59 0.80 -3.99
N HIS A 242 -0.35 1.11 -4.88
CA HIS A 242 -1.01 0.12 -5.73
C HIS A 242 -0.06 -0.64 -6.66
N HIS A 243 1.08 -0.05 -7.02
CA HIS A 243 2.10 -0.66 -7.88
C HIS A 243 3.26 -1.32 -7.14
N HIS A 244 3.29 -1.24 -5.81
CA HIS A 244 4.42 -1.73 -5.00
C HIS A 244 4.05 -2.80 -3.97
N ARG A 245 2.76 -3.00 -3.71
CA ARG A 245 2.28 -4.04 -2.78
C ARG A 245 2.36 -5.45 -3.39
N LYS A 246 2.79 -6.43 -2.60
CA LYS A 246 2.81 -7.87 -2.95
C LYS A 246 1.63 -8.60 -2.30
N VAL A 247 1.48 -8.45 -0.99
CA VAL A 247 0.38 -9.03 -0.19
C VAL A 247 -0.09 -8.00 0.84
N VAL A 248 -1.39 -7.95 1.12
CA VAL A 248 -2.03 -6.85 1.86
C VAL A 248 -3.07 -7.39 2.82
N VAL A 249 -3.09 -6.86 4.04
CA VAL A 249 -4.25 -6.85 4.92
C VAL A 249 -4.62 -5.38 5.18
N ASP A 250 -5.70 -4.92 4.57
CA ASP A 250 -6.17 -3.53 4.58
C ASP A 250 -7.68 -3.46 4.81
N SER A 251 -8.14 -2.24 5.12
CA SER A 251 -9.54 -1.86 5.14
C SER A 251 -9.72 -0.65 4.22
N ASP A 252 -10.71 -0.74 3.33
CA ASP A 252 -11.16 0.36 2.49
C ASP A 252 -12.68 0.52 2.65
N ASN A 253 -13.08 1.32 3.63
CA ASN A 253 -14.48 1.65 3.84
C ASN A 253 -14.98 2.47 2.67
N HIS A 254 -15.94 1.95 1.91
CA HIS A 254 -16.27 2.55 0.62
C HIS A 254 -17.77 2.62 0.34
N SER A 255 -18.23 3.79 -0.12
CA SER A 255 -19.63 4.03 -0.52
C SER A 255 -19.70 4.73 -1.88
N PRO A 256 -20.40 4.17 -2.88
CA PRO A 256 -21.06 2.86 -2.87
C PRO A 256 -20.04 1.72 -2.80
N ALA A 257 -20.44 0.55 -2.30
CA ALA A 257 -19.56 -0.60 -2.22
C ALA A 257 -19.02 -1.01 -3.61
N TRP A 258 -17.71 -1.19 -3.73
CA TRP A 258 -17.04 -1.79 -4.91
C TRP A 258 -16.58 -3.23 -4.67
N MET A 259 -16.82 -3.74 -3.46
CA MET A 259 -16.40 -5.05 -2.99
C MET A 259 -17.57 -5.82 -2.37
N GLN A 260 -17.33 -7.10 -2.12
CA GLN A 260 -18.25 -7.95 -1.36
C GLN A 260 -17.61 -8.41 -0.07
N ILE A 261 -18.41 -8.62 0.98
CA ILE A 261 -17.97 -9.17 2.26
C ILE A 261 -18.63 -10.54 2.46
N TRP A 262 -17.89 -11.50 2.99
CA TRP A 262 -18.46 -12.78 3.41
C TRP A 262 -19.22 -12.62 4.73
N ASP A 263 -20.55 -12.81 4.71
CA ASP A 263 -21.43 -12.65 5.88
C ASP A 263 -21.55 -13.92 6.76
N GLY A 264 -20.76 -14.94 6.46
CA GLY A 264 -20.86 -16.27 7.07
C GLY A 264 -21.66 -17.28 6.23
N ALA A 265 -22.48 -16.83 5.28
CA ALA A 265 -23.30 -17.68 4.42
C ALA A 265 -23.13 -17.38 2.91
N LYS A 266 -22.93 -16.12 2.54
CA LYS A 266 -22.78 -15.66 1.15
C LYS A 266 -21.94 -14.39 1.08
N PHE A 267 -21.58 -14.02 -0.15
CA PHE A 267 -21.03 -12.70 -0.43
C PHE A 267 -22.15 -11.66 -0.53
N VAL A 268 -21.98 -10.54 0.17
CA VAL A 268 -22.89 -9.40 0.14
C VAL A 268 -22.13 -8.14 -0.25
N ASP A 269 -22.71 -7.32 -1.12
CA ASP A 269 -22.11 -6.03 -1.48
C ASP A 269 -22.14 -5.12 -0.25
N SER A 270 -20.96 -4.75 0.25
CA SER A 270 -20.80 -3.88 1.42
C SER A 270 -19.40 -3.30 1.40
N GLY A 271 -19.30 -2.01 1.74
CA GLY A 271 -18.04 -1.35 2.05
C GLY A 271 -17.93 -0.97 3.51
N GLU A 272 -18.81 -1.48 4.39
CA GLU A 272 -18.77 -1.18 5.82
C GLU A 272 -17.72 -2.05 6.52
N HIS A 273 -16.68 -1.41 7.05
CA HIS A 273 -15.63 -2.00 7.87
C HIS A 273 -14.97 -3.27 7.30
N PRO A 274 -14.66 -3.36 6.00
CA PRO A 274 -14.15 -4.60 5.42
C PRO A 274 -12.77 -4.93 5.98
N ILE A 275 -12.50 -6.21 6.20
CA ILE A 275 -11.13 -6.71 6.37
C ILE A 275 -10.77 -7.49 5.12
N MET A 276 -9.81 -6.98 4.36
CA MET A 276 -9.38 -7.59 3.12
C MET A 276 -8.06 -8.34 3.34
N MET A 277 -7.90 -9.45 2.65
CA MET A 277 -6.66 -10.24 2.65
C MET A 277 -6.30 -10.53 1.20
N PHE A 278 -5.34 -9.80 0.64
CA PHE A 278 -5.00 -9.86 -0.77
C PHE A 278 -3.59 -10.39 -1.02
N ALA A 279 -3.43 -11.07 -2.14
CA ALA A 279 -2.18 -11.13 -2.88
C ALA A 279 -2.38 -10.45 -4.23
N VAL A 280 -1.39 -9.70 -4.73
CA VAL A 280 -1.49 -9.06 -6.04
C VAL A 280 -1.20 -10.09 -7.13
N ASP A 281 -2.09 -10.19 -8.11
CA ASP A 281 -1.96 -11.11 -9.24
C ASP A 281 -1.06 -10.52 -10.34
N GLY A 282 0.18 -10.98 -10.38
CA GLY A 282 1.12 -10.63 -11.45
C GLY A 282 0.91 -11.40 -12.76
N ARG A 283 0.09 -12.46 -12.78
CA ARG A 283 -0.15 -13.27 -13.99
C ARG A 283 -1.12 -12.60 -14.95
N THR A 284 -2.16 -11.95 -14.44
CA THR A 284 -3.18 -11.36 -15.29
C THR A 284 -2.58 -10.26 -16.16
N ALA A 285 -2.75 -10.41 -17.48
CA ALA A 285 -2.28 -9.45 -18.46
C ALA A 285 -3.01 -8.10 -18.30
N GLY A 286 -2.28 -7.00 -18.51
CA GLY A 286 -2.81 -5.66 -18.32
C GLY A 286 -2.92 -5.28 -16.84
N GLY A 287 -3.93 -4.48 -16.50
CA GLY A 287 -4.14 -3.88 -15.19
C GLY A 287 -4.72 -2.47 -15.37
N ASN A 288 -4.63 -1.65 -14.34
CA ASN A 288 -5.08 -0.27 -14.41
C ASN A 288 -3.99 0.66 -13.85
N GLU A 289 -3.60 1.69 -14.59
CA GLU A 289 -2.49 2.56 -14.22
C GLU A 289 -2.71 3.30 -12.89
N ARG A 290 -3.96 3.45 -12.43
CA ARG A 290 -4.30 4.06 -11.13
C ARG A 290 -4.26 3.06 -9.97
N ILE A 291 -4.67 1.81 -10.20
CA ILE A 291 -4.88 0.81 -9.11
C ILE A 291 -4.00 -0.44 -9.24
N GLY A 292 -3.08 -0.45 -10.20
CA GLY A 292 -2.10 -1.51 -10.42
C GLY A 292 -2.70 -2.78 -11.02
N LYS A 293 -2.08 -3.90 -10.64
CA LYS A 293 -2.50 -5.27 -10.98
C LYS A 293 -3.71 -5.69 -10.13
N PRO A 294 -4.55 -6.62 -10.64
CA PRO A 294 -5.71 -7.11 -9.90
C PRO A 294 -5.29 -7.95 -8.68
N PHE A 295 -6.26 -8.29 -7.84
CA PHE A 295 -6.03 -9.05 -6.62
C PHE A 295 -6.54 -10.49 -6.70
N LEU A 296 -5.84 -11.36 -5.99
CA LEU A 296 -6.35 -12.63 -5.47
C LEU A 296 -6.81 -12.38 -4.03
N SER A 297 -8.12 -12.42 -3.78
CA SER A 297 -8.70 -12.22 -2.45
C SER A 297 -8.77 -13.52 -1.67
N TYR A 298 -8.37 -13.57 -0.41
CA TYR A 298 -8.68 -14.69 0.47
C TYR A 298 -10.00 -14.42 1.19
N SER A 299 -11.03 -15.22 0.92
CA SER A 299 -12.31 -15.13 1.60
C SER A 299 -13.08 -16.45 1.51
N SER A 300 -14.04 -16.69 2.41
CA SER A 300 -14.81 -17.95 2.46
C SER A 300 -13.93 -19.22 2.44
N GLY A 301 -12.76 -19.16 3.09
CA GLY A 301 -11.84 -20.30 3.21
C GLY A 301 -10.95 -20.56 1.98
N ALA A 302 -10.97 -19.72 0.95
CA ALA A 302 -10.20 -19.93 -0.28
C ALA A 302 -9.72 -18.63 -0.94
N TRP A 303 -8.63 -18.73 -1.72
CA TRP A 303 -8.23 -17.68 -2.67
C TRP A 303 -9.22 -17.62 -3.84
N GLN A 304 -9.81 -16.45 -4.03
CA GLN A 304 -10.82 -16.15 -5.02
C GLN A 304 -10.19 -15.89 -6.40
N PRO A 305 -10.97 -16.02 -7.49
CA PRO A 305 -10.53 -15.63 -8.83
C PRO A 305 -9.98 -14.20 -8.87
N SER A 306 -9.02 -13.97 -9.76
CA SER A 306 -8.39 -12.65 -9.92
C SER A 306 -9.42 -11.58 -10.27
N GLY A 307 -9.34 -10.45 -9.57
CA GLY A 307 -10.25 -9.32 -9.73
C GLY A 307 -11.59 -9.46 -9.00
N GLU A 308 -11.89 -10.61 -8.39
CA GLU A 308 -13.04 -10.73 -7.47
C GLU A 308 -12.66 -10.18 -6.09
N ILE A 309 -13.05 -8.93 -5.84
CA ILE A 309 -12.73 -8.20 -4.61
C ILE A 309 -13.66 -8.64 -3.49
N ARG A 310 -13.12 -9.46 -2.57
CA ARG A 310 -13.89 -10.09 -1.52
C ARG A 310 -13.17 -10.00 -0.17
N ALA A 311 -13.73 -9.23 0.73
CA ALA A 311 -13.28 -9.16 2.11
C ALA A 311 -13.55 -10.49 2.83
N VAL A 312 -12.67 -10.85 3.78
CA VAL A 312 -12.80 -12.08 4.56
C VAL A 312 -13.90 -11.97 5.62
N ASP A 313 -14.10 -10.77 6.16
CA ASP A 313 -15.10 -10.42 7.17
C ASP A 313 -15.17 -8.88 7.31
N ALA A 314 -15.87 -8.37 8.32
CA ALA A 314 -15.82 -6.98 8.74
C ALA A 314 -15.32 -6.81 10.18
N TYR A 315 -14.60 -5.73 10.45
CA TYR A 315 -14.09 -5.39 11.78
C TYR A 315 -15.14 -4.67 12.65
N LYS A 316 -14.90 -4.68 13.95
CA LYS A 316 -15.61 -3.89 14.96
C LYS A 316 -14.71 -2.74 15.40
N ALA A 317 -15.21 -1.52 15.35
CA ALA A 317 -14.43 -0.31 15.59
C ALA A 317 -13.83 -0.17 17.00
N SER A 318 -14.24 -0.98 17.99
CA SER A 318 -13.74 -0.92 19.37
C SER A 318 -13.11 -2.24 19.80
N THR A 319 -12.33 -2.85 18.91
CA THR A 319 -11.77 -4.19 19.12
C THR A 319 -10.31 -4.24 18.64
N TRP A 320 -9.49 -4.99 19.37
CA TRP A 320 -8.13 -5.35 18.98
C TRP A 320 -8.15 -6.62 18.12
N TYR A 321 -7.30 -6.65 17.10
CA TYR A 321 -7.03 -7.80 16.26
C TYR A 321 -5.53 -8.05 16.20
N THR A 322 -5.13 -9.29 15.93
CA THR A 322 -3.76 -9.65 15.60
C THR A 322 -3.68 -10.00 14.12
N VAL A 323 -2.80 -9.30 13.39
CA VAL A 323 -2.55 -9.55 11.98
C VAL A 323 -1.13 -10.08 11.83
N THR A 324 -0.97 -11.12 11.02
CA THR A 324 0.33 -11.75 10.76
C THR A 324 0.50 -11.97 9.27
N ILE A 325 1.68 -11.61 8.75
CA ILE A 325 2.15 -12.03 7.43
C ILE A 325 3.48 -12.77 7.61
N ALA A 326 3.54 -14.00 7.11
CA ALA A 326 4.75 -14.81 7.07
C ALA A 326 5.17 -15.10 5.63
N ARG A 327 6.48 -15.16 5.40
CA ARG A 327 7.07 -15.74 4.20
C ARG A 327 8.07 -16.81 4.59
N LYS A 328 7.91 -18.02 4.02
CA LYS A 328 8.87 -19.13 4.18
C LYS A 328 8.74 -20.09 2.99
N ASP A 329 9.87 -20.60 2.51
CA ASP A 329 9.93 -21.59 1.42
C ASP A 329 9.06 -21.20 0.20
N GLY A 330 9.10 -19.92 -0.20
CA GLY A 330 8.33 -19.40 -1.35
C GLY A 330 6.82 -19.23 -1.12
N HIS A 331 6.33 -19.43 0.10
CA HIS A 331 4.92 -19.27 0.45
C HIS A 331 4.69 -18.01 1.30
N PHE A 332 3.64 -17.27 0.98
CA PHE A 332 3.08 -16.26 1.88
C PHE A 332 1.92 -16.86 2.67
N THR A 333 1.89 -16.62 3.97
CA THR A 333 0.75 -16.92 4.84
C THR A 333 0.26 -15.61 5.46
N LEU A 334 -0.99 -15.25 5.19
CA LEU A 334 -1.66 -14.10 5.79
C LEU A 334 -2.66 -14.62 6.81
N SER A 335 -2.75 -13.98 7.98
CA SER A 335 -3.82 -14.25 8.93
C SER A 335 -4.27 -13.01 9.68
N VAL A 336 -5.55 -12.99 10.05
CA VAL A 336 -6.15 -12.03 10.98
C VAL A 336 -6.94 -12.79 12.03
N GLU A 337 -6.72 -12.47 13.30
CA GLU A 337 -7.37 -13.07 14.45
C GLU A 337 -8.04 -11.98 15.31
N GLY A 338 -9.27 -12.22 15.74
CA GLY A 338 -10.01 -11.29 16.60
C GLY A 338 -11.50 -11.64 16.68
N ASP A 339 -12.31 -10.65 17.05
CA ASP A 339 -13.78 -10.77 17.12
C ASP A 339 -14.42 -9.98 15.98
N PHE A 340 -14.86 -10.69 14.94
CA PHE A 340 -15.38 -10.10 13.70
C PHE A 340 -16.89 -9.89 13.72
N ALA A 341 -17.40 -9.05 12.83
CA ALA A 341 -18.82 -8.74 12.73
C ALA A 341 -19.66 -9.97 12.37
N PHE A 342 -19.18 -10.81 11.43
CA PHE A 342 -19.92 -11.99 10.97
C PHE A 342 -19.34 -13.30 11.54
N GLY A 343 -18.02 -13.45 11.55
CA GLY A 343 -17.34 -14.66 12.01
C GLY A 343 -17.25 -14.83 13.53
N GLY A 344 -17.54 -13.78 14.32
CA GLY A 344 -17.30 -13.77 15.76
C GLY A 344 -15.82 -13.93 16.11
N LYS A 345 -15.52 -14.57 17.25
CA LYS A 345 -14.13 -14.86 17.68
C LYS A 345 -13.52 -15.97 16.83
N LYS A 346 -12.56 -15.64 15.96
CA LYS A 346 -11.92 -16.61 15.05
C LYS A 346 -10.53 -16.12 14.59
N LYS A 347 -9.80 -17.03 13.93
CA LYS A 347 -8.65 -16.73 13.07
C LYS A 347 -8.99 -17.08 11.61
N TYR A 348 -8.82 -16.12 10.71
CA TYR A 348 -8.79 -16.36 9.27
C TYR A 348 -7.34 -16.51 8.82
N GLU A 349 -7.03 -17.53 8.00
CA GLU A 349 -5.67 -17.81 7.56
C GLU A 349 -5.65 -18.38 6.14
N GLY A 350 -4.88 -17.74 5.26
CA GLY A 350 -4.69 -18.16 3.88
C GLY A 350 -3.22 -18.29 3.56
N THR A 351 -2.81 -19.40 2.95
CA THR A 351 -1.45 -19.61 2.43
C THR A 351 -1.47 -19.66 0.91
N ILE A 352 -0.51 -18.99 0.26
CA ILE A 352 -0.36 -18.93 -1.19
C ILE A 352 1.09 -19.21 -1.59
N ASP A 353 1.26 -20.14 -2.53
CA ASP A 353 2.54 -20.37 -3.22
C ASP A 353 2.78 -19.18 -4.16
N ALA A 354 3.79 -18.38 -3.85
CA ALA A 354 4.02 -17.10 -4.50
C ALA A 354 4.42 -17.27 -5.97
N ALA A 355 5.27 -18.25 -6.27
CA ALA A 355 5.73 -18.53 -7.63
C ALA A 355 4.63 -19.23 -8.44
N ALA A 356 3.93 -20.22 -7.88
CA ALA A 356 2.88 -20.94 -8.62
C ALA A 356 1.67 -20.06 -8.94
N ARG A 357 1.41 -19.02 -8.12
CA ARG A 357 0.33 -18.05 -8.34
C ARG A 357 0.78 -16.73 -8.93
N CYS A 358 2.08 -16.55 -9.17
CA CYS A 358 2.65 -15.30 -9.65
C CYS A 358 2.21 -14.10 -8.81
N VAL A 359 2.35 -14.22 -7.48
CA VAL A 359 2.21 -13.05 -6.60
C VAL A 359 3.19 -11.99 -7.08
N PHE A 360 2.69 -10.78 -7.31
CA PHE A 360 3.43 -9.72 -7.98
C PHE A 360 4.78 -9.46 -7.31
N HIS A 361 5.84 -9.39 -8.12
CA HIS A 361 7.22 -9.16 -7.67
C HIS A 361 7.67 -10.09 -6.52
N GLN A 362 7.17 -11.33 -6.50
CA GLN A 362 7.49 -12.26 -5.42
C GLN A 362 8.98 -12.58 -5.32
N ASN A 363 9.70 -12.65 -6.44
CA ASN A 363 11.08 -13.10 -6.44
C ASN A 363 12.02 -12.07 -5.80
N ARG A 364 12.82 -12.54 -4.87
CA ARG A 364 13.83 -11.75 -4.15
C ARG A 364 15.21 -11.87 -4.81
N PRO A 365 16.19 -11.04 -4.43
CA PRO A 365 17.57 -11.23 -4.88
C PRO A 365 18.04 -12.68 -4.64
N GLY A 366 18.42 -13.38 -5.72
CA GLY A 366 18.82 -14.78 -5.69
C GLY A 366 17.71 -15.81 -5.92
N GLU A 367 16.44 -15.38 -6.01
CA GLU A 367 15.31 -16.25 -6.34
C GLU A 367 14.91 -16.09 -7.82
N PRO A 368 14.48 -17.17 -8.51
CA PRO A 368 14.03 -17.07 -9.89
C PRO A 368 12.66 -16.39 -9.99
N SER A 369 12.50 -15.49 -10.97
CA SER A 369 11.19 -14.93 -11.37
C SER A 369 10.25 -15.98 -11.99
N GLY A 370 10.82 -17.03 -12.58
CA GLY A 370 10.07 -18.14 -13.18
C GLY A 370 9.22 -17.68 -14.37
N ALA A 371 8.04 -18.29 -14.55
CA ALA A 371 7.12 -17.96 -15.63
C ALA A 371 6.22 -16.74 -15.34
N CYS A 372 6.50 -15.98 -14.28
CA CYS A 372 5.63 -14.91 -13.78
C CYS A 372 5.95 -13.52 -14.33
N THR A 373 7.03 -13.39 -15.09
CA THR A 373 7.45 -12.13 -15.70
C THR A 373 6.38 -11.61 -16.65
N ASP A 374 6.13 -10.30 -16.62
CA ASP A 374 5.22 -9.61 -17.52
C ASP A 374 5.94 -8.39 -18.11
N THR A 375 6.53 -8.60 -19.29
CA THR A 375 7.28 -7.57 -20.01
C THR A 375 6.36 -6.62 -20.80
N THR A 376 5.04 -6.73 -20.68
CA THR A 376 4.13 -5.70 -21.19
C THR A 376 4.20 -4.45 -20.32
N SER A 377 3.77 -3.31 -20.85
CA SER A 377 3.92 -2.00 -20.19
C SER A 377 2.61 -1.26 -20.06
N TRP A 378 2.57 -0.35 -19.09
CA TRP A 378 1.51 0.64 -18.96
C TRP A 378 1.47 1.55 -20.20
N PRO A 379 0.30 1.77 -20.84
CA PRO A 379 0.20 2.59 -22.05
C PRO A 379 0.81 3.98 -21.93
N ALA A 380 0.66 4.65 -20.79
CA ALA A 380 1.20 5.99 -20.55
C ALA A 380 2.72 5.99 -20.32
N LEU A 381 3.32 4.85 -19.97
CA LEU A 381 4.73 4.75 -19.64
C LEU A 381 5.56 4.13 -20.74
N GLY A 382 5.00 3.21 -21.54
CA GLY A 382 5.74 2.57 -22.64
C GLY A 382 6.71 1.47 -22.19
N PRO A 383 7.36 0.79 -23.15
CA PRO A 383 8.04 -0.49 -22.95
C PRO A 383 9.27 -0.45 -22.02
N GLN A 384 9.80 0.74 -21.73
CA GLN A 384 10.90 0.93 -20.78
C GLN A 384 10.47 0.80 -19.30
N HIS A 385 9.16 0.74 -19.04
CA HIS A 385 8.59 0.49 -17.72
C HIS A 385 7.64 -0.72 -17.79
N PRO A 386 8.19 -1.94 -17.95
CA PRO A 386 7.38 -3.16 -17.95
C PRO A 386 6.69 -3.35 -16.58
N HIS A 387 5.55 -4.03 -16.57
CA HIS A 387 4.84 -4.36 -15.34
C HIS A 387 5.71 -5.19 -14.40
N TRP A 388 6.43 -6.17 -14.95
CA TRP A 388 7.34 -7.05 -14.20
C TRP A 388 8.52 -7.44 -15.11
N PRO A 389 9.69 -6.78 -14.97
CA PRO A 389 10.88 -7.07 -15.77
C PRO A 389 11.45 -8.48 -15.52
N ALA A 390 12.02 -9.10 -16.55
CA ALA A 390 12.46 -10.50 -16.50
C ALA A 390 13.63 -10.76 -15.54
N ASP A 391 14.49 -9.77 -15.38
CA ASP A 391 15.72 -9.75 -14.58
C ASP A 391 15.57 -8.97 -13.27
N GLY A 392 14.37 -8.47 -12.96
CA GLY A 392 14.09 -7.78 -11.71
C GLY A 392 14.06 -8.72 -10.52
N ALA A 393 14.44 -8.21 -9.36
CA ALA A 393 14.31 -8.88 -8.07
C ALA A 393 14.08 -7.83 -6.98
N TRP A 394 13.25 -8.17 -5.98
CA TRP A 394 12.74 -7.19 -5.03
C TRP A 394 12.85 -7.69 -3.60
N ASP A 395 13.47 -6.88 -2.75
CA ASP A 395 13.42 -7.10 -1.31
C ASP A 395 11.99 -6.98 -0.78
N ASP A 396 11.74 -7.60 0.37
CA ASP A 396 10.46 -7.51 1.06
C ASP A 396 10.55 -6.46 2.19
N TRP A 397 9.59 -5.55 2.21
CA TRP A 397 9.43 -4.55 3.26
C TRP A 397 8.01 -4.62 3.81
N PHE A 398 7.80 -4.54 5.12
CA PHE A 398 6.44 -4.37 5.63
C PHE A 398 6.10 -2.90 5.88
N MET A 399 4.82 -2.59 5.88
CA MET A 399 4.30 -1.41 6.56
C MET A 399 2.92 -1.66 7.18
N PHE A 400 2.56 -0.79 8.11
CA PHE A 400 1.21 -0.58 8.62
C PHE A 400 0.97 0.91 8.88
N GLY A 401 -0.28 1.34 8.97
CA GLY A 401 -0.66 2.74 9.11
C GLY A 401 -1.48 3.26 7.92
N ASP A 402 -1.41 4.57 7.70
CA ASP A 402 -2.00 5.24 6.55
C ASP A 402 -0.87 5.74 5.62
N PRO A 403 -0.72 5.15 4.43
CA PRO A 403 0.30 5.57 3.48
C PRO A 403 -0.15 6.71 2.55
N HIS A 404 -1.42 7.09 2.52
CA HIS A 404 -1.99 7.89 1.42
C HIS A 404 -2.11 9.37 1.76
N GLU A 405 -1.26 10.20 1.16
CA GLU A 405 -1.30 11.67 1.35
C GLU A 405 -2.42 12.39 0.56
N ASN A 406 -3.43 11.63 0.07
CA ASN A 406 -4.55 12.15 -0.70
C ASN A 406 -5.89 11.43 -0.50
N TYR A 407 -6.03 10.58 0.52
CA TYR A 407 -7.31 9.92 0.80
C TYR A 407 -7.66 9.97 2.28
N TYR A 408 -7.00 9.27 3.18
CA TYR A 408 -7.64 8.89 4.43
C TYR A 408 -7.68 9.96 5.53
N GLU A 409 -8.75 9.94 6.32
CA GLU A 409 -8.93 10.80 7.50
C GLU A 409 -9.48 9.95 8.65
N GLY A 410 -8.84 10.03 9.81
CA GLY A 410 -9.20 9.19 10.95
C GLY A 410 -8.00 8.85 11.84
N GLU A 411 -8.21 7.87 12.72
CA GLU A 411 -7.14 7.34 13.57
C GLU A 411 -7.27 5.83 13.79
N VAL A 412 -6.16 5.21 14.17
CA VAL A 412 -6.08 3.78 14.51
C VAL A 412 -4.93 3.56 15.48
N TYR A 413 -5.01 2.48 16.26
CA TYR A 413 -4.00 2.12 17.23
C TYR A 413 -3.27 0.85 16.81
N TYR A 414 -1.95 0.82 17.06
CA TYR A 414 -1.05 -0.30 16.84
C TYR A 414 -0.27 -0.64 18.11
N ASP A 415 -0.06 -1.93 18.34
CA ASP A 415 0.69 -2.45 19.48
C ASP A 415 1.36 -3.79 19.12
N ASP A 416 2.25 -4.29 19.98
CA ASP A 416 2.89 -5.61 19.89
C ASP A 416 3.46 -5.95 18.49
N VAL A 417 4.28 -5.07 17.92
CA VAL A 417 4.93 -5.33 16.63
C VAL A 417 6.04 -6.34 16.83
N ARG A 418 5.98 -7.48 16.15
CA ARG A 418 6.96 -8.57 16.27
C ARG A 418 7.52 -8.94 14.91
N LEU A 419 8.84 -9.10 14.86
CA LEU A 419 9.54 -9.76 13.76
C LEU A 419 10.16 -11.05 14.27
N GLU A 420 9.69 -12.18 13.75
CA GLU A 420 10.29 -13.49 13.94
C GLU A 420 11.04 -13.91 12.67
N VAL A 421 12.17 -14.60 12.86
CA VAL A 421 12.98 -15.17 11.77
C VAL A 421 13.09 -16.68 11.93
N TRP A 422 13.27 -17.39 10.83
CA TRP A 422 13.43 -18.84 10.88
C TRP A 422 14.86 -19.22 11.23
N ARG A 423 15.04 -20.05 12.27
CA ARG A 423 16.29 -20.71 12.62
C ARG A 423 16.20 -22.18 12.23
N ASP A 424 17.15 -22.64 11.42
CA ASP A 424 17.22 -24.03 10.97
C ASP A 424 17.79 -25.01 11.99
#